data_AF-A0A532TRW0-F1
#
_entry.id   AF-A0A532TRW0-F1
#
_cell.length_a   1.000
_cell.length_b   1.000
_cell.length_c   1.000
_cell.angle_alpha   90.00
_cell.angle_beta   90.00
_cell.angle_gamma   90.00
#
_symmetry.space_group_name_H-M   'P 1'
#
loop_
_entity.id
_entity.type
_entity.pdbx_description
1 polymer ?
#
loop_
_entity_poly.entity_id
_entity_poly.type
_entity_poly.pdbx_seq_one_letter_code
_entity_poly.pdbx_strand_id
1 'polypeptide(L)'
;MPEIGRLAHLIEEIWGYCVHVSSIFPEDTDELITVTAGGTNNVFGAWAELVDGTPVALSSKFATDPGYIVSVIIEDCSVTDKRYFLEVAYGAAHKVVGRSRFMKVLNKLNVGHQMRIRSIKIPAGETIYYRLKCETASATAEVQIRYYLV
;
A
#
# COMPACT_ATOMS: atom_id res chain seq x y z
N MET A 1 24.79 -3.42 -27.34
CA MET A 1 24.42 -2.07 -26.87
C MET A 1 23.08 -1.94 -26.09
N PRO A 2 22.21 -2.94 -25.90
CA PRO A 2 20.99 -2.75 -25.10
C PRO A 2 21.24 -2.71 -23.57
N GLU A 3 22.36 -3.25 -23.09
CA GLU A 3 22.65 -3.35 -21.65
C GLU A 3 23.06 -2.01 -21.02
N ILE A 4 23.72 -1.12 -21.76
CA ILE A 4 24.13 0.20 -21.25
C ILE A 4 22.90 1.09 -21.02
N GLY A 5 21.92 1.07 -21.93
CA GLY A 5 20.67 1.81 -21.76
C GLY A 5 19.83 1.30 -20.58
N ARG A 6 19.81 -0.02 -20.36
CA ARG A 6 19.13 -0.61 -19.20
C ARG A 6 19.80 -0.22 -17.87
N LEU A 7 21.12 -0.19 -17.83
CA LEU A 7 21.88 0.27 -16.65
C LEU A 7 21.64 1.74 -16.34
N ALA A 8 21.62 2.61 -17.36
CA ALA A 8 21.32 4.03 -17.18
C ALA A 8 19.92 4.25 -16.55
N HIS A 9 18.89 3.56 -17.06
CA HIS A 9 17.54 3.64 -16.50
C HIS A 9 17.46 3.14 -15.05
N LEU A 10 18.18 2.06 -14.71
CA LEU A 10 18.25 1.56 -13.33
C LEU A 10 18.95 2.55 -12.39
N ILE A 11 19.98 3.24 -12.87
CA ILE A 11 20.69 4.26 -12.07
C ILE A 11 19.79 5.47 -11.79
N GLU A 12 19.05 5.96 -12.78
CA GLU A 12 18.08 7.05 -12.57
C GLU A 12 16.98 6.65 -11.59
N GLU A 13 16.47 5.42 -11.71
CA GLU A 13 15.46 4.89 -10.79
C GLU A 13 16.02 4.80 -9.36
N ILE A 14 17.23 4.26 -9.18
CA ILE A 14 17.92 4.20 -7.87
C ILE A 14 18.17 5.60 -7.31
N TRP A 15 18.62 6.54 -8.14
CA TRP A 15 18.83 7.92 -7.73
C TRP A 15 17.53 8.57 -7.28
N GLY A 16 16.45 8.38 -8.03
CA GLY A 16 15.10 8.82 -7.65
C GLY A 16 14.69 8.28 -6.28
N TYR A 17 14.98 7.00 -5.99
CA TYR A 17 14.75 6.43 -4.65
C TYR A 17 15.58 7.09 -3.54
N CYS A 18 16.75 7.68 -3.84
CA CYS A 18 17.62 8.30 -2.85
C CYS A 18 17.29 9.78 -2.57
N VAL A 19 16.67 10.49 -3.51
CA VAL A 19 16.45 11.95 -3.39
C VAL A 19 14.98 12.36 -3.25
N HIS A 20 14.03 11.46 -3.48
CA HIS A 20 12.61 11.80 -3.36
C HIS A 20 12.21 12.04 -1.90
N VAL A 21 11.27 12.97 -1.71
CA VAL A 21 10.52 13.10 -0.47
C VAL A 21 9.23 12.30 -0.63
N SER A 22 8.90 11.52 0.40
CA SER A 22 7.69 10.70 0.40
C SER A 22 6.57 11.39 1.15
N SER A 23 5.39 11.42 0.53
CA SER A 23 4.14 11.91 1.11
C SER A 23 3.37 10.76 1.74
N ILE A 24 2.50 11.06 2.70
CA ILE A 24 1.61 10.08 3.34
C ILE A 24 0.18 10.30 2.85
N PHE A 25 -0.58 9.22 2.67
CA PHE A 25 -1.99 9.23 2.28
C PHE A 25 -2.80 8.43 3.32
N PRO A 26 -3.88 9.00 3.87
CA PRO A 26 -4.21 10.43 3.80
C PRO A 26 -3.16 11.31 4.51
N GLU A 27 -3.12 12.59 4.15
CA GLU A 27 -2.13 13.56 4.69
C GLU A 27 -2.58 14.12 6.05
N ASP A 28 -3.89 14.29 6.21
CA ASP A 28 -4.49 14.80 7.43
C ASP A 28 -4.57 13.71 8.50
N THR A 29 -4.30 14.10 9.74
CA THR A 29 -4.12 13.16 10.87
C THR A 29 -5.43 12.56 11.38
N ASP A 30 -6.58 13.14 11.01
CA ASP A 30 -7.91 12.66 11.35
C ASP A 30 -8.54 11.79 10.25
N GLU A 31 -7.87 11.65 9.11
CA GLU A 31 -8.27 10.75 8.03
C GLU A 31 -7.59 9.38 8.15
N LEU A 32 -8.33 8.32 7.82
CA LEU A 32 -7.86 6.94 7.93
C LEU A 32 -8.40 6.08 6.79
N ILE A 33 -7.60 5.11 6.34
CA ILE A 33 -8.01 4.09 5.37
C ILE A 33 -8.35 2.81 6.11
N THR A 34 -9.58 2.35 5.98
CA THR A 34 -10.00 1.05 6.50
C THR A 34 -9.91 -0.02 5.41
N VAL A 35 -9.03 -1.01 5.61
CA VAL A 35 -8.94 -2.20 4.77
C VAL A 35 -9.69 -3.37 5.40
N THR A 36 -10.49 -4.08 4.61
CA THR A 36 -11.34 -5.19 5.11
C THR A 36 -10.92 -6.54 4.52
N ALA A 37 -10.80 -7.55 5.37
CA ALA A 37 -10.50 -8.91 4.98
C ALA A 37 -11.69 -9.59 4.31
N GLY A 38 -11.43 -10.60 3.48
CA GLY A 38 -12.49 -11.41 2.86
C GLY A 38 -13.42 -12.07 3.88
N GLY A 39 -14.61 -12.48 3.41
CA GLY A 39 -15.64 -13.13 4.24
C GLY A 39 -15.32 -14.55 4.71
N THR A 40 -14.16 -15.11 4.35
CA THR A 40 -13.71 -16.45 4.73
C THR A 40 -12.33 -16.39 5.37
N ASN A 41 -12.16 -17.10 6.50
CA ASN A 41 -10.88 -17.18 7.21
C ASN A 41 -9.75 -17.61 6.27
N ASN A 42 -8.62 -16.91 6.34
CA ASN A 42 -7.39 -17.17 5.59
C ASN A 42 -7.53 -17.13 4.05
N VAL A 43 -8.58 -16.48 3.53
CA VAL A 43 -8.80 -16.29 2.09
C VAL A 43 -8.79 -14.79 1.78
N PHE A 44 -8.26 -14.42 0.61
CA PHE A 44 -8.33 -13.04 0.14
C PHE A 44 -9.76 -12.67 -0.26
N GLY A 45 -10.18 -11.45 0.09
CA GLY A 45 -11.38 -10.86 -0.48
C GLY A 45 -11.23 -10.53 -1.97
N ALA A 46 -12.32 -10.01 -2.55
CA ALA A 46 -12.25 -9.33 -3.84
C ALA A 46 -11.33 -8.11 -3.75
N TRP A 47 -10.80 -7.68 -4.90
CA TRP A 47 -10.08 -6.42 -4.98
C TRP A 47 -11.06 -5.26 -4.75
N ALA A 48 -10.66 -4.33 -3.89
CA ALA A 48 -11.38 -3.10 -3.62
C ALA A 48 -10.47 -1.91 -3.92
N GLU A 49 -11.04 -0.81 -4.41
CA GLU A 49 -10.27 0.43 -4.59
C GLU A 49 -9.83 0.96 -3.22
N LEU A 50 -8.64 1.54 -3.19
CA LEU A 50 -8.09 2.13 -1.99
C LEU A 50 -8.58 3.57 -1.83
N VAL A 51 -9.60 3.73 -0.99
CA VAL A 51 -10.25 5.00 -0.66
C VAL A 51 -10.03 5.34 0.81
N ASP A 52 -9.91 6.62 1.12
CA ASP A 52 -9.95 7.12 2.49
C ASP A 52 -11.40 7.19 3.02
N GLY A 53 -11.55 7.70 4.24
CA GLY A 53 -12.85 7.95 4.86
C GLY A 53 -13.65 9.08 4.21
N THR A 54 -13.06 9.86 3.30
CA THR A 54 -13.61 11.09 2.69
C THR A 54 -13.72 10.93 1.16
N PRO A 55 -14.52 9.96 0.67
CA PRO A 55 -14.49 9.33 -0.67
C PRO A 55 -13.33 9.62 -1.66
N VAL A 56 -12.13 9.94 -1.19
CA VAL A 56 -10.99 10.30 -2.04
C VAL A 56 -10.14 9.05 -2.19
N ALA A 57 -9.91 8.67 -3.44
CA ALA A 57 -9.10 7.51 -3.78
C ALA A 57 -7.62 7.86 -3.78
N LEU A 58 -6.76 6.94 -3.34
CA LEU A 58 -5.31 7.05 -3.53
C LEU A 58 -4.96 7.20 -5.02
N SER A 59 -5.75 6.58 -5.90
CA SER A 59 -5.67 6.72 -7.36
C SER A 59 -5.61 8.18 -7.82
N SER A 60 -6.31 9.10 -7.12
CA SER A 60 -6.33 10.52 -7.45
C SER A 60 -4.96 11.20 -7.32
N LYS A 61 -4.11 10.73 -6.40
CA LYS A 61 -2.74 11.25 -6.20
C LYS A 61 -1.80 10.87 -7.35
N PHE A 62 -2.14 9.84 -8.11
CA PHE A 62 -1.38 9.35 -9.28
C PHE A 62 -2.06 9.76 -10.60
N ALA A 63 -2.98 10.74 -10.59
CA ALA A 63 -3.78 11.07 -11.77
C ALA A 63 -2.95 11.62 -12.94
N THR A 64 -2.01 12.52 -12.67
CA THR A 64 -1.18 13.19 -13.68
C THR A 64 0.21 12.58 -13.80
N ASP A 65 0.80 12.21 -12.67
CA ASP A 65 2.19 11.81 -12.58
C ASP A 65 2.31 10.37 -12.09
N PRO A 66 3.19 9.56 -12.69
CA PRO A 66 3.46 8.22 -12.20
C PRO A 66 4.20 8.28 -10.86
N GLY A 67 4.21 7.18 -10.12
CA GLY A 67 4.85 7.17 -8.80
C GLY A 67 5.10 5.80 -8.21
N TYR A 68 5.42 5.78 -6.93
CA TYR A 68 5.79 4.57 -6.20
C TYR A 68 5.15 4.56 -4.82
N ILE A 69 4.71 3.38 -4.37
CA ILE A 69 4.30 3.16 -2.99
C ILE A 69 5.52 2.74 -2.17
N VAL A 70 5.89 3.52 -1.17
CA VAL A 70 7.11 3.31 -0.38
C VAL A 70 6.84 2.42 0.81
N SER A 71 5.74 2.66 1.52
CA SER A 71 5.45 1.90 2.74
C SER A 71 4.00 1.99 3.18
N VAL A 72 3.63 1.09 4.09
CA VAL A 72 2.36 1.14 4.81
C VAL A 72 2.65 1.30 6.29
N ILE A 73 1.97 2.25 6.92
CA ILE A 73 1.88 2.45 8.37
C ILE A 73 0.57 1.80 8.82
N ILE A 74 0.61 1.08 9.93
CA ILE A 74 -0.53 0.36 10.48
C ILE A 74 -0.88 1.01 11.80
N GLU A 75 -2.07 1.60 11.89
CA GLU A 75 -2.56 2.32 13.08
C GLU A 75 -3.30 1.38 14.01
N ASP A 76 -4.28 0.63 13.47
CA ASP A 76 -5.06 -0.32 14.26
C ASP A 76 -5.49 -1.58 13.49
N CYS A 77 -5.88 -2.62 14.22
CA CYS A 77 -6.54 -3.81 13.69
C CYS A 77 -7.71 -4.22 14.59
N SER A 78 -8.81 -4.69 13.98
CA SER A 78 -10.03 -5.02 14.71
C SER A 78 -9.92 -6.25 15.60
N VAL A 79 -9.08 -7.23 15.21
CA VAL A 79 -8.85 -8.46 15.98
C VAL A 79 -7.39 -8.55 16.42
N THR A 80 -7.18 -8.67 17.73
CA THR A 80 -5.87 -8.87 18.36
C THR A 80 -5.37 -10.30 18.16
N ASP A 81 -4.05 -10.46 18.15
CA ASP A 81 -3.33 -11.74 18.02
C ASP A 81 -3.72 -12.54 16.77
N LYS A 82 -4.19 -11.83 15.74
CA LYS A 82 -4.46 -12.36 14.40
C LYS A 82 -3.50 -11.78 13.38
N ARG A 83 -3.24 -12.60 12.36
CA ARG A 83 -2.33 -12.25 11.28
C ARG A 83 -3.12 -11.74 10.09
N TYR A 84 -2.67 -10.60 9.59
CA TYR A 84 -3.20 -9.93 8.42
C TYR A 84 -2.17 -10.00 7.30
N PHE A 85 -2.65 -10.13 6.08
CA PHE A 85 -1.84 -10.11 4.86
C PHE A 85 -2.50 -9.18 3.85
N LEU A 86 -1.92 -8.00 3.66
CA LEU A 86 -2.37 -6.97 2.74
C LEU A 86 -1.62 -7.09 1.42
N GLU A 87 -2.35 -7.04 0.32
CA GLU A 87 -1.79 -6.83 -1.01
C GLU A 87 -2.32 -5.53 -1.60
N VAL A 88 -1.42 -4.81 -2.27
CA VAL A 88 -1.74 -3.60 -3.03
C VAL A 88 -1.40 -3.85 -4.49
N ALA A 89 -2.27 -3.43 -5.40
CA ALA A 89 -2.12 -3.62 -6.84
C ALA A 89 -2.58 -2.38 -7.61
N TYR A 90 -2.25 -2.28 -8.90
CA TYR A 90 -2.79 -1.24 -9.78
C TYR A 90 -3.37 -1.81 -11.09
N GLY A 91 -4.26 -1.04 -11.69
CA GLY A 91 -4.86 -1.27 -13.00
C GLY A 91 -5.84 -2.45 -13.07
N ALA A 92 -6.54 -2.57 -14.19
CA ALA A 92 -7.60 -3.57 -14.38
C ALA A 92 -7.10 -5.03 -14.26
N ALA A 93 -5.81 -5.27 -14.53
CA ALA A 93 -5.18 -6.57 -14.38
C ALA A 93 -4.75 -6.88 -12.93
N HIS A 94 -4.91 -5.94 -11.99
CA HIS A 94 -4.46 -6.01 -10.61
C HIS A 94 -2.98 -6.43 -10.50
N LYS A 95 -2.10 -5.65 -11.14
CA LYS A 95 -0.65 -5.87 -11.05
C LYS A 95 -0.19 -5.59 -9.62
N VAL A 96 0.21 -6.64 -8.90
CA VAL A 96 0.61 -6.53 -7.49
C VAL A 96 1.88 -5.71 -7.34
N VAL A 97 1.76 -4.65 -6.55
CA VAL A 97 2.82 -3.69 -6.23
C VAL A 97 3.55 -4.09 -4.95
N GLY A 98 2.80 -4.57 -3.97
CA GLY A 98 3.32 -4.83 -2.64
C GLY A 98 2.51 -5.86 -1.90
N ARG A 99 3.19 -6.61 -1.04
CA ARG A 99 2.63 -7.59 -0.12
C ARG A 99 3.18 -7.31 1.26
N SER A 100 2.31 -7.27 2.25
CA SER A 100 2.67 -6.94 3.61
C SER A 100 1.94 -7.86 4.59
N ARG A 101 2.66 -8.35 5.60
CA ARG A 101 2.09 -9.17 6.67
C ARG A 101 2.30 -8.48 8.00
N PHE A 102 1.23 -8.32 8.77
CA PHE A 102 1.26 -7.67 10.08
C PHE A 102 0.33 -8.36 11.08
N MET A 103 0.47 -7.99 12.34
CA MET A 103 -0.37 -8.46 13.44
C MET A 103 -0.43 -7.41 14.53
N LYS A 104 -1.59 -7.30 15.18
CA LYS A 104 -1.78 -6.52 16.41
C LYS A 104 -1.57 -7.44 17.61
N VAL A 105 -0.81 -7.00 18.62
CA VAL A 105 -0.56 -7.75 19.86
C VAL A 105 -0.96 -6.89 21.07
N LEU A 106 -1.46 -7.53 22.14
CA LEU A 106 -1.92 -6.89 23.38
C LEU A 106 -0.83 -6.05 24.08
N ASN A 107 0.40 -6.57 24.11
CA ASN A 107 1.59 -5.81 24.47
C ASN A 107 2.25 -5.32 23.19
N LYS A 108 2.22 -4.01 22.98
CA LYS A 108 2.70 -3.32 21.78
C LYS A 108 3.94 -4.00 21.14
N LEU A 109 3.78 -4.54 19.94
CA LEU A 109 4.79 -4.20 18.92
C LEU A 109 4.66 -2.68 18.75
N ASN A 110 5.75 -1.93 18.87
CA ASN A 110 5.71 -0.47 18.78
C ASN A 110 5.01 -0.09 17.46
N VAL A 111 3.89 0.63 17.56
CA VAL A 111 3.09 1.08 16.41
C VAL A 111 3.97 2.05 15.63
N GLY A 112 4.57 1.52 14.58
CA GLY A 112 5.70 2.13 13.88
C GLY A 112 6.42 1.14 12.96
N HIS A 113 5.83 -0.04 12.71
CA HIS A 113 6.35 -0.93 11.70
C HIS A 113 6.01 -0.37 10.32
N GLN A 114 6.92 0.45 9.81
CA GLN A 114 6.91 0.88 8.43
C GLN A 114 7.43 -0.26 7.55
N MET A 115 6.54 -0.95 6.86
CA MET A 115 6.98 -1.98 5.91
C MET A 115 7.35 -1.32 4.59
N ARG A 116 8.65 -1.35 4.24
CA ARG A 116 9.11 -0.85 2.95
C ARG A 116 8.65 -1.78 1.84
N ILE A 117 7.81 -1.27 0.96
CA ILE A 117 7.43 -1.93 -0.28
C ILE A 117 8.44 -1.46 -1.33
N ARG A 118 9.20 -2.37 -1.93
CA ARG A 118 9.90 -2.07 -3.19
C ARG A 118 8.86 -2.12 -4.30
N SER A 119 8.06 -1.06 -4.38
CA SER A 119 6.97 -0.92 -5.33
C SER A 119 7.54 -0.85 -6.73
N ILE A 120 6.87 -1.49 -7.67
CA ILE A 120 7.05 -1.20 -9.09
C ILE A 120 6.48 0.19 -9.35
N LYS A 121 7.00 0.92 -10.35
CA LYS A 121 6.43 2.19 -10.79
C LYS A 121 4.96 1.99 -11.17
N ILE A 122 4.07 2.76 -10.57
CA ILE A 122 2.65 2.84 -10.90
C ILE A 122 2.52 3.91 -12.00
N PRO A 123 2.00 3.55 -13.20
CA PRO A 123 1.72 4.52 -14.25
C PRO A 123 0.68 5.57 -13.82
N ALA A 124 0.76 6.76 -14.41
CA ALA A 124 -0.23 7.81 -14.16
C ALA A 124 -1.63 7.37 -14.63
N GLY A 125 -2.66 7.78 -13.89
CA GLY A 125 -4.08 7.53 -14.19
C GLY A 125 -4.58 6.12 -13.85
N GLU A 126 -3.75 5.25 -13.28
CA GLU A 126 -4.15 3.89 -12.90
C GLU A 126 -4.91 3.86 -11.57
N THR A 127 -5.95 3.03 -11.51
CA THR A 127 -6.67 2.76 -10.25
C THR A 127 -5.82 1.88 -9.34
N ILE A 128 -5.75 2.23 -8.05
CA ILE A 128 -5.00 1.49 -7.04
C ILE A 128 -5.96 0.69 -6.16
N TYR A 129 -5.70 -0.61 -6.08
CA TYR A 129 -6.54 -1.58 -5.39
C TYR A 129 -5.82 -2.20 -4.20
N TYR A 130 -6.60 -2.69 -3.24
CA TYR A 130 -6.13 -3.56 -2.18
C TYR A 130 -6.95 -4.85 -2.08
N ARG A 131 -6.37 -5.84 -1.41
CA ARG A 131 -7.11 -6.96 -0.82
C ARG A 131 -6.44 -7.39 0.46
N LEU A 132 -7.23 -7.83 1.42
CA LEU A 132 -6.76 -8.26 2.73
C LEU A 132 -7.19 -9.70 2.99
N LYS A 133 -6.27 -10.48 3.57
CA LYS A 133 -6.50 -11.82 4.11
C LYS A 133 -6.21 -11.77 5.61
N CYS A 134 -7.09 -12.36 6.42
CA CYS A 134 -6.89 -12.49 7.87
C CYS A 134 -7.27 -13.90 8.34
N GLU A 135 -6.71 -14.34 9.46
CA GLU A 135 -7.13 -15.58 10.14
C GLU A 135 -8.60 -15.52 10.60
N THR A 136 -9.19 -14.32 10.69
CA THR A 136 -10.61 -14.08 11.02
C THR A 136 -11.31 -13.39 9.85
N ALA A 137 -12.43 -13.96 9.41
CA ALA A 137 -13.27 -13.41 8.35
C ALA A 137 -13.75 -12.00 8.69
N SER A 138 -13.78 -11.13 7.67
CA SER A 138 -14.27 -9.75 7.77
C SER A 138 -13.52 -8.87 8.80
N ALA A 139 -12.35 -9.29 9.29
CA ALA A 139 -11.52 -8.45 10.14
C ALA A 139 -11.01 -7.22 9.37
N THR A 140 -10.91 -6.09 10.04
CA THR A 140 -10.49 -4.81 9.45
C THR A 140 -9.16 -4.33 10.03
N ALA A 141 -8.46 -3.50 9.28
CA ALA A 141 -7.27 -2.79 9.76
C ALA A 141 -7.28 -1.35 9.25
N GLU A 142 -6.74 -0.45 10.05
CA GLU A 142 -6.55 0.97 9.74
C GLU A 142 -5.10 1.19 9.33
N VAL A 143 -4.91 1.77 8.16
CA VAL A 143 -3.59 1.94 7.56
C VAL A 143 -3.43 3.33 6.93
N GLN A 144 -2.17 3.75 6.80
CA GLN A 144 -1.77 4.91 6.02
C GLN A 144 -0.70 4.50 5.01
N ILE A 145 -0.78 5.02 3.78
CA ILE A 145 0.12 4.64 2.69
C ILE A 145 1.06 5.79 2.36
N ARG A 146 2.34 5.50 2.36
CA ARG A 146 3.38 6.44 1.96
C ARG A 146 3.73 6.23 0.49
N TYR A 147 3.81 7.31 -0.26
CA TYR A 147 4.05 7.32 -1.70
C TYR A 147 4.96 8.48 -2.10
N TYR A 148 5.46 8.46 -3.33
CA TYR A 148 6.02 9.65 -3.99
C TYR A 148 5.76 9.59 -5.49
N LEU A 149 5.74 10.75 -6.13
CA LEU A 149 5.50 10.94 -7.57
C LEU A 149 6.81 11.28 -8.28
N VAL A 150 6.89 11.00 -9.58
CA VAL A 150 8.08 11.18 -10.44
C VAL A 150 7.72 11.87 -11.74
#